data_AF-A0A962W8J8-F1
#
_entry.id   AF-A0A962W8J8-F1
#
_cell.length_a   1.000
_cell.length_b   1.000
_cell.length_c   1.000
_cell.angle_alpha   90.00
_cell.angle_beta   90.00
_cell.angle_gamma   90.00
#
_symmetry.space_group_name_H-M   'P 1'
#
loop_
_entity.id
_entity.type
_entity.pdbx_description
1 polymer ?
#
loop_
_entity_poly.entity_id
_entity_poly.type
_entity_poly.pdbx_seq_one_letter_code
_entity_poly.pdbx_strand_id
1 'polypeptide(L)'
;MIKLPVAPLFAALGLAVLAGCSDNSSNAKAVVPPISDNTYQADVVWTEYGIPHVTADDWGSLGYGSGYVAAQANYCVVMRAIVDGNGDSARYFGADGDLDLDLVMKLFNDE
;
A
#
# COMPACT_ATOMS: atom_id res chain seq x y z
N MET A 1 70.01 -2.37 0.96
CA MET A 1 69.75 -2.98 2.28
C MET A 1 69.01 -1.94 3.10
N ILE A 2 67.77 -2.07 3.59
CA ILE A 2 66.80 -3.16 3.76
C ILE A 2 65.42 -2.47 3.73
N LYS A 3 64.47 -3.00 2.94
CA LYS A 3 63.03 -2.66 3.04
C LYS A 3 62.49 -3.29 4.32
N LEU A 4 61.72 -2.55 5.11
CA LEU A 4 60.85 -3.10 6.17
C LEU A 4 59.40 -2.58 5.97
N PRO A 5 58.38 -3.44 6.10
CA PRO A 5 57.05 -3.21 5.58
C PRO A 5 56.15 -2.57 6.64
N VAL A 6 55.45 -1.49 6.29
CA VAL A 6 54.36 -0.95 7.10
C VAL A 6 53.08 -1.62 6.61
N ALA A 7 52.80 -2.81 7.14
CA ALA A 7 51.53 -3.51 6.94
C ALA A 7 50.49 -3.03 7.98
N PRO A 8 49.18 -3.15 7.67
CA PRO A 8 48.13 -2.29 8.20
C PRO A 8 47.57 -2.80 9.53
N LEU A 9 47.69 -2.03 10.61
CA LEU A 9 47.17 -2.39 11.94
C LEU A 9 45.83 -1.71 12.29
N PHE A 10 45.10 -1.16 11.31
CA PHE A 10 43.82 -0.47 11.56
C PHE A 10 42.59 -1.14 10.91
N ALA A 11 42.76 -2.24 10.17
CA ALA A 11 41.66 -2.86 9.43
C ALA A 11 40.91 -4.00 10.18
N ALA A 12 41.26 -4.31 11.43
CA ALA A 12 40.70 -5.46 12.14
C ALA A 12 39.71 -5.13 13.28
N LEU A 13 39.50 -3.84 13.59
CA LEU A 13 38.66 -3.42 14.74
C LEU A 13 37.33 -2.74 14.33
N GLY A 14 36.87 -2.98 13.10
CA GLY A 14 35.58 -2.47 12.60
C GLY A 14 34.51 -3.55 12.37
N LEU A 15 34.87 -4.83 12.48
CA LEU A 15 34.00 -5.96 12.09
C LEU A 15 33.32 -6.67 13.27
N ALA A 16 33.19 -6.01 14.42
CA ALA A 16 32.62 -6.62 15.64
C ALA A 16 31.31 -5.96 16.12
N VAL A 17 30.72 -5.03 15.35
CA VAL A 17 29.50 -4.28 15.76
C VAL A 17 28.24 -4.68 14.97
N LEU A 18 28.25 -5.82 14.27
CA LEU A 18 27.03 -6.37 13.63
C LEU A 18 26.45 -7.61 14.33
N ALA A 19 26.96 -8.01 15.49
CA ALA A 19 26.30 -9.01 16.33
C ALA A 19 25.23 -8.34 17.23
N GLY A 20 24.32 -7.57 16.60
CA GLY A 20 23.09 -7.12 17.24
C GLY A 20 22.06 -8.24 17.15
N CYS A 21 21.60 -8.71 18.31
CA CYS A 21 20.67 -9.81 18.48
C CYS A 21 19.41 -9.65 17.61
N SER A 22 19.22 -10.54 16.64
CA SER A 22 17.90 -10.83 16.06
C SER A 22 17.35 -12.05 16.79
N ASP A 23 16.83 -11.85 18.00
CA ASP A 23 15.99 -12.83 18.68
C ASP A 23 14.65 -12.17 19.00
N ASN A 24 13.63 -12.50 18.20
CA ASN A 24 12.27 -12.49 18.68
C ASN A 24 11.51 -13.62 17.97
N SER A 25 11.63 -14.81 18.56
CA SER A 25 10.67 -15.90 18.37
C SER A 25 9.29 -15.44 18.87
N SER A 26 8.57 -14.69 18.03
CA SER A 26 7.12 -14.65 18.06
C SER A 26 6.62 -15.66 17.05
N ASN A 27 6.48 -16.92 17.47
CA ASN A 27 5.54 -17.86 16.85
C ASN A 27 4.10 -17.41 17.14
N ALA A 28 3.80 -16.13 16.91
CA ALA A 28 2.47 -15.78 16.48
C ALA A 28 2.37 -16.40 15.09
N LYS A 29 1.89 -17.65 15.02
CA LYS A 29 1.14 -18.04 13.83
C LYS A 29 0.17 -16.89 13.66
N ALA A 30 0.39 -16.07 12.63
CA ALA A 30 -0.68 -15.26 12.11
C ALA A 30 -1.86 -16.23 12.05
N VAL A 31 -2.91 -15.95 12.84
CA VAL A 31 -4.21 -16.54 12.57
C VAL A 31 -4.58 -15.88 11.24
N VAL A 32 -4.00 -16.41 10.17
CA VAL A 32 -4.56 -16.29 8.85
C VAL A 32 -5.86 -17.04 9.05
N PRO A 33 -7.02 -16.35 9.15
CA PRO A 33 -8.28 -17.06 9.08
C PRO A 33 -8.19 -18.00 7.88
N PRO A 34 -8.80 -19.19 7.93
CA PRO A 34 -8.84 -20.04 6.74
C PRO A 34 -9.18 -19.11 5.57
N ILE A 35 -8.38 -19.18 4.50
CA ILE A 35 -8.80 -18.62 3.23
C ILE A 35 -10.04 -19.45 2.88
N SER A 36 -11.20 -19.05 3.41
CA SER A 36 -12.44 -19.22 2.71
C SER A 36 -12.13 -18.68 1.33
N ASP A 37 -12.54 -19.41 0.31
CA ASP A 37 -12.65 -18.85 -1.02
C ASP A 37 -13.58 -17.63 -0.87
N ASN A 38 -13.01 -16.47 -0.52
CA ASN A 38 -13.69 -15.20 -0.30
C ASN A 38 -13.96 -14.63 -1.68
N THR A 39 -14.65 -15.43 -2.48
CA THR A 39 -15.14 -15.07 -3.79
C THR A 39 -16.32 -14.15 -3.53
N TYR A 40 -16.03 -12.85 -3.55
CA TYR A 40 -17.08 -11.85 -3.63
C TYR A 40 -17.81 -12.02 -4.95
N GLN A 41 -19.13 -12.02 -4.90
CA GLN A 41 -19.96 -12.23 -6.09
C GLN A 41 -21.13 -11.27 -6.11
N ALA A 42 -21.26 -10.53 -7.20
CA ALA A 42 -22.35 -9.59 -7.39
C ALA A 42 -22.87 -9.69 -8.83
N ASP A 43 -24.19 -9.63 -8.97
CA ASP A 43 -24.87 -9.49 -10.24
C ASP A 43 -25.05 -8.00 -10.56
N VAL A 44 -24.61 -7.61 -11.75
CA VAL A 44 -24.67 -6.21 -12.21
C VAL A 44 -25.51 -6.13 -13.48
N VAL A 45 -26.56 -5.32 -13.43
CA VAL A 45 -27.39 -5.01 -14.59
C VAL A 45 -27.32 -3.51 -14.87
N TRP A 46 -26.98 -3.15 -16.10
CA TRP A 46 -26.95 -1.76 -16.57
C TRP A 46 -28.25 -1.41 -17.29
N THR A 47 -28.81 -0.26 -16.95
CA THR A 47 -29.94 0.33 -17.69
C THR A 47 -29.45 1.17 -18.87
N GLU A 48 -30.36 1.62 -19.74
CA GLU A 48 -30.05 2.39 -20.97
C GLU A 48 -29.20 3.65 -20.72
N TYR A 49 -29.41 4.32 -19.59
CA TYR A 49 -28.67 5.53 -19.23
C TYR A 49 -27.40 5.26 -18.43
N GLY A 50 -26.94 4.01 -18.36
CA GLY A 50 -25.73 3.65 -17.63
C GLY A 50 -25.90 3.70 -16.12
N ILE A 51 -27.10 3.48 -15.58
CA ILE A 51 -27.31 3.35 -14.13
C ILE A 51 -27.17 1.87 -13.75
N PRO A 52 -26.17 1.50 -12.93
CA PRO A 52 -25.97 0.12 -12.51
C PRO A 52 -26.91 -0.24 -11.35
N HIS A 53 -27.52 -1.42 -11.44
CA HIS A 53 -28.19 -2.08 -10.33
C HIS A 53 -27.31 -3.25 -9.87
N VAL A 54 -26.79 -3.18 -8.65
CA VAL A 54 -25.92 -4.20 -8.06
C VAL A 54 -26.71 -5.01 -7.04
N THR A 55 -26.75 -6.32 -7.21
CA THR A 55 -27.38 -7.26 -6.25
C THR A 55 -26.35 -8.26 -5.77
N ALA A 56 -26.37 -8.58 -4.47
CA ALA A 56 -25.47 -9.55 -3.86
C ALA A 56 -26.11 -10.17 -2.60
N ASP A 57 -25.60 -11.34 -2.20
CA ASP A 57 -26.12 -12.10 -1.05
C ASP A 57 -25.59 -11.60 0.31
N ASP A 58 -24.49 -10.83 0.30
CA ASP A 58 -23.86 -10.28 1.51
C ASP A 58 -23.24 -8.89 1.26
N TRP A 59 -22.94 -8.18 2.35
CA TRP A 59 -22.41 -6.82 2.30
C TRP A 59 -21.01 -6.71 1.68
N GLY A 60 -20.14 -7.72 1.87
CA GLY A 60 -18.82 -7.74 1.26
C GLY A 60 -18.92 -7.86 -0.25
N SER A 61 -19.76 -8.79 -0.71
CA SER A 61 -20.08 -8.97 -2.12
C SER A 61 -20.77 -7.75 -2.74
N LEU A 62 -21.68 -7.09 -2.00
CA LEU A 62 -22.32 -5.84 -2.45
C LEU A 62 -21.29 -4.72 -2.60
N GLY A 63 -20.38 -4.58 -1.64
CA GLY A 63 -19.27 -3.62 -1.70
C GLY A 63 -18.35 -3.89 -2.90
N TYR A 64 -18.04 -5.16 -3.17
CA TYR A 64 -17.28 -5.57 -4.34
C TYR A 64 -17.96 -5.15 -5.65
N GLY A 65 -19.24 -5.50 -5.83
CA GLY A 65 -20.00 -5.11 -7.03
C GLY A 65 -20.13 -3.59 -7.17
N SER A 66 -20.35 -2.88 -6.07
CA SER A 66 -20.44 -1.41 -6.05
C SER A 66 -19.12 -0.75 -6.45
N GLY A 67 -18.00 -1.24 -5.91
CA GLY A 67 -16.66 -0.79 -6.31
C GLY A 67 -16.34 -1.09 -7.77
N TYR A 68 -16.74 -2.27 -8.25
CA TYR A 68 -16.56 -2.66 -9.65
C TYR A 68 -17.27 -1.71 -10.61
N VAL A 69 -18.55 -1.38 -10.37
CA VAL A 69 -19.28 -0.46 -11.25
C VAL A 69 -18.78 0.98 -11.15
N ALA A 70 -18.38 1.42 -9.95
CA ALA A 70 -17.78 2.73 -9.76
C ALA A 70 -16.47 2.86 -10.53
N ALA A 71 -15.61 1.83 -10.50
CA ALA A 71 -14.38 1.78 -11.27
C ALA A 71 -14.68 1.74 -12.78
N GLN A 72 -15.63 0.93 -13.23
CA GLN A 72 -15.95 0.83 -14.66
C GLN A 72 -16.41 2.17 -15.25
N ALA A 73 -17.20 2.95 -14.52
CA ALA A 73 -17.73 4.22 -15.00
C ALA A 73 -16.82 5.43 -14.73
N ASN A 74 -16.08 5.43 -13.61
CA ASN A 74 -15.41 6.63 -13.09
C ASN A 74 -13.96 6.39 -12.63
N TYR A 75 -13.27 5.39 -13.19
CA TYR A 75 -11.92 4.99 -12.77
C TYR A 75 -10.97 6.16 -12.50
N CYS A 76 -10.80 7.06 -13.47
CA CYS A 76 -9.82 8.15 -13.36
C CYS A 76 -10.16 9.13 -12.22
N VAL A 77 -11.44 9.46 -12.04
CA VAL A 77 -11.89 10.38 -10.98
C VAL A 77 -11.73 9.74 -9.61
N VAL A 78 -12.12 8.47 -9.48
CA VAL A 78 -11.96 7.71 -8.23
C VAL A 78 -10.48 7.57 -7.85
N MET A 79 -9.63 7.16 -8.79
CA MET A 79 -8.21 6.99 -8.52
C MET A 79 -7.50 8.31 -8.22
N ARG A 80 -7.93 9.41 -8.85
CA ARG A 80 -7.43 10.75 -8.47
C ARG A 80 -7.78 11.08 -7.03
N ALA A 81 -9.04 10.89 -6.63
CA ALA A 81 -9.47 11.13 -5.25
C ALA A 81 -8.72 10.24 -4.24
N ILE A 82 -8.37 9.00 -4.60
CA ILE A 82 -7.53 8.13 -3.75
C ILE A 82 -6.12 8.70 -3.60
N VAL A 83 -5.49 9.14 -4.70
CA VAL A 83 -4.16 9.75 -4.65
C VAL A 83 -4.16 11.02 -3.80
N ASP A 84 -5.15 11.90 -4.00
CA ASP A 84 -5.32 13.14 -3.25
C ASP A 84 -5.59 12.83 -1.76
N GLY A 85 -6.44 11.84 -1.46
CA GLY A 85 -6.72 11.39 -0.09
C GLY A 85 -5.51 10.78 0.61
N ASN A 86 -4.60 10.12 -0.11
CA ASN A 86 -3.34 9.65 0.44
C ASN A 86 -2.29 10.76 0.59
N GLY A 87 -2.59 11.98 0.12
CA GLY A 87 -1.67 13.11 0.09
C GLY A 87 -0.43 12.86 -0.78
N ASP A 88 -0.59 12.17 -1.91
CA ASP A 88 0.48 11.87 -2.85
C ASP A 88 0.28 12.57 -4.22
N SER A 89 -0.56 13.59 -4.28
CA SER A 89 -0.91 14.27 -5.54
C SER A 89 0.31 14.91 -6.20
N ALA A 90 1.19 15.58 -5.44
CA ALA A 90 2.42 16.17 -5.97
C ALA A 90 3.43 15.10 -6.43
N ARG A 91 3.39 13.90 -5.83
CA ARG A 91 4.25 12.77 -6.23
C ARG A 91 3.86 12.21 -7.59
N TYR A 92 2.56 12.02 -7.84
CA TYR A 92 2.08 11.34 -9.05
C TYR A 92 1.70 12.32 -10.17
N PHE A 93 1.26 13.53 -9.85
CA PHE A 93 0.79 14.53 -10.81
C PHE A 93 1.74 15.73 -10.98
N GLY A 94 2.78 15.85 -10.15
CA GLY A 94 3.78 16.90 -10.27
C GLY A 94 3.16 18.29 -10.10
N ALA A 95 3.30 19.14 -11.12
CA ALA A 95 2.78 20.51 -11.11
C ALA A 95 1.24 20.58 -11.09
N ASP A 96 0.55 19.50 -11.48
CA ASP A 96 -0.91 19.40 -11.41
C ASP A 96 -1.43 18.84 -10.07
N GLY A 97 -0.52 18.56 -9.12
CA GLY A 97 -0.81 18.18 -7.74
C GLY A 97 -0.77 19.39 -6.79
N ASP A 98 -1.02 19.13 -5.50
CA ASP A 98 -1.14 20.17 -4.47
C ASP A 98 -0.39 19.75 -3.18
N LEU A 99 0.72 20.43 -2.90
CA LEU A 99 1.56 20.16 -1.72
C LEU A 99 0.88 20.57 -0.40
N ASP A 100 0.03 21.59 -0.41
CA ASP A 100 -0.66 22.04 0.77
C ASP A 100 -1.76 21.04 1.14
N LEU A 101 -2.49 20.55 0.12
CA LEU A 101 -3.45 19.45 0.29
C LEU A 101 -2.76 18.17 0.75
N ASP A 102 -1.63 17.82 0.13
CA ASP A 102 -0.87 16.61 0.47
C ASP A 102 -0.42 16.61 1.94
N LEU A 103 0.08 17.74 2.44
CA LEU A 103 0.47 17.90 3.83
C LEU A 103 -0.72 17.67 4.78
N VAL A 104 -1.87 18.26 4.46
CA VAL A 104 -3.10 18.14 5.25
C VAL A 104 -3.59 16.69 5.26
N MET A 105 -3.66 16.05 4.09
CA MET A 105 -4.20 14.70 3.96
C MET A 105 -3.31 13.66 4.62
N LYS A 106 -1.99 13.82 4.55
CA LYS A 106 -1.06 13.00 5.34
C LYS A 106 -1.31 13.18 6.83
N LEU A 107 -1.27 14.40 7.34
CA LEU A 107 -1.52 14.66 8.77
C LEU A 107 -2.83 14.04 9.30
N PHE A 108 -3.90 14.08 8.52
CA PHE A 108 -5.19 13.54 8.92
C PHE A 108 -5.32 12.02 8.75
N ASN A 109 -4.60 11.41 7.81
CA ASN A 109 -4.71 9.99 7.48
C ASN A 109 -3.51 9.15 7.95
N ASP A 110 -2.53 9.75 8.64
CA ASP A 110 -1.33 9.13 9.21
C ASP A 110 -1.61 8.37 10.54
N GLU A 111 -2.75 7.69 10.67
CA GLU A 111 -3.10 6.89 11.86
C GLU A 111 -2.38 5.53 11.92
#